data_AF-A0AAJ2H582-F1
#
_entry.id   AF-A0AAJ2H582-F1
#
_cell.length_a   1.000
_cell.length_b   1.000
_cell.length_c   1.000
_cell.angle_alpha   90.00
_cell.angle_beta   90.00
_cell.angle_gamma   90.00
#
_symmetry.space_group_name_H-M   'P 1'
#
loop_
_entity.id
_entity.type
_entity.pdbx_description
1 polymer ?
#
loop_
_entity_poly.entity_id
_entity_poly.type
_entity_poly.pdbx_seq_one_letter_code
_entity_poly.pdbx_strand_id
1 'polypeptide(L)'
;SAIPMLWLWRSYSRRELILLCSAGALATLSQICLSKAYSFAPAGQIGPANYLAIIFAGIWAATLWGEYPDALSIIGMLVILMALLLCTPYFSRLFVRAK
;
A
#
# COMPACT_ATOMS: atom_id res chain seq x y z
N SER A 1 9.15 -12.31 13.38
CA SER A 1 9.67 -13.34 14.30
C SER A 1 9.91 -12.74 15.67
N ALA A 2 9.31 -13.28 16.73
CA ALA A 2 9.44 -12.75 18.11
C ALA A 2 10.65 -13.33 18.87
N ILE A 3 11.30 -14.35 18.32
CA ILE A 3 12.40 -15.09 18.97
C ILE A 3 13.59 -14.19 19.35
N PRO A 4 14.06 -13.23 18.52
CA PRO A 4 15.15 -12.33 18.92
C PRO A 4 14.79 -11.37 20.06
N MET A 5 13.49 -11.08 20.25
CA MET A 5 13.00 -10.12 21.23
C MET A 5 13.20 -10.60 22.68
N LEU A 6 13.25 -11.92 22.89
CA LEU A 6 13.47 -12.52 24.22
C LEU A 6 14.93 -12.39 24.68
N TRP A 7 15.89 -12.33 23.74
CA TRP A 7 17.32 -12.24 24.05
C TRP A 7 17.86 -10.79 24.04
N LEU A 8 17.28 -9.90 23.23
CA LEU A 8 17.67 -8.50 23.07
C LEU A 8 16.68 -7.52 23.71
N TRP A 9 16.05 -7.92 24.83
CA TRP A 9 15.07 -7.08 25.50
C TRP A 9 15.70 -5.75 25.96
N ARG A 10 15.13 -4.64 25.49
CA ARG A 10 15.51 -3.28 25.87
C ARG A 10 14.26 -2.52 26.31
N SER A 11 14.39 -1.68 27.33
CA SER A 11 13.31 -0.74 27.68
C SER A 11 13.13 0.28 26.56
N TYR A 12 11.89 0.46 26.09
CA TYR A 12 11.56 1.42 25.04
C TYR A 12 11.53 2.84 25.61
N SER A 13 12.09 3.79 24.85
CA SER A 13 11.94 5.21 25.15
C SER A 13 10.48 5.66 24.95
N ARG A 14 10.04 6.68 25.68
CA ARG A 14 8.70 7.28 25.50
C ARG A 14 8.41 7.66 24.04
N ARG A 15 9.42 8.12 23.30
CA ARG A 15 9.27 8.46 21.87
C ARG A 15 8.98 7.22 21.01
N GLU A 16 9.71 6.14 21.25
CA GLU A 16 9.55 4.89 20.50
C GLU A 16 8.18 4.27 20.76
N LEU A 17 7.69 4.31 22.00
CA LEU A 17 6.34 3.89 22.36
C LEU A 17 5.26 4.68 21.61
N ILE A 18 5.38 6.01 21.55
CA ILE A 18 4.41 6.85 20.82
C ILE A 18 4.41 6.50 19.33
N LEU A 19 5.59 6.37 18.72
CA LEU A 19 5.71 5.98 17.32
C LEU A 19 5.07 4.60 17.06
N LEU A 20 5.35 3.62 17.93
CA LEU A 20 4.82 2.27 17.81
C LEU A 20 3.29 2.23 17.93
N CYS A 21 2.73 2.93 18.92
CA CYS A 21 1.28 3.07 19.07
C CYS A 21 0.64 3.76 17.85
N SER A 22 1.27 4.82 17.34
CA SER A 22 0.77 5.55 16.17
C SER A 22 0.79 4.69 14.91
N ALA A 23 1.86 3.92 14.68
CA ALA A 23 1.96 2.99 13.57
C ALA A 23 0.89 1.88 13.67
N GLY A 24 0.67 1.33 14.86
CA GLY A 24 -0.38 0.33 15.10
C GLY A 24 -1.79 0.89 14.83
N ALA A 25 -2.09 2.10 15.29
CA ALA A 25 -3.37 2.75 15.05
C ALA A 25 -3.62 3.01 13.55
N LEU A 26 -2.62 3.54 12.83
CA LEU A 26 -2.71 3.78 11.39
C LEU A 26 -2.85 2.48 10.60
N ALA A 27 -2.10 1.43 10.96
CA ALA A 27 -2.21 0.13 10.31
C ALA A 27 -3.60 -0.49 10.51
N THR A 28 -4.16 -0.39 11.72
CA THR A 28 -5.51 -0.87 12.02
C THR A 28 -6.56 -0.08 11.23
N LEU A 29 -6.44 1.24 11.17
CA LEU A 29 -7.33 2.09 10.38
C LEU A 29 -7.27 1.71 8.89
N SER A 30 -6.07 1.53 8.34
CA SER A 30 -5.86 1.08 6.97
C SER A 30 -6.55 -0.26 6.69
N GLN A 31 -6.44 -1.22 7.62
CA GLN A 31 -7.09 -2.53 7.48
C GLN A 31 -8.62 -2.44 7.52
N ILE A 32 -9.19 -1.60 8.39
CA ILE A 32 -10.65 -1.37 8.44
C ILE A 32 -11.14 -0.74 7.13
N CYS A 33 -10.42 0.25 6.61
CA CYS A 33 -10.73 0.88 5.32
C CYS A 33 -10.67 -0.12 4.17
N LEU A 34 -9.65 -0.99 4.15
CA LEU A 34 -9.51 -2.03 3.14
C LEU A 34 -10.67 -3.03 3.20
N SER A 35 -11.04 -3.49 4.39
CA SER A 35 -12.18 -4.39 4.60
C SER A 35 -13.50 -3.77 4.13
N LYS A 36 -13.74 -2.48 4.44
CA LYS A 36 -14.89 -1.75 3.91
C LYS A 36 -14.86 -1.62 2.39
N ALA A 37 -13.70 -1.35 1.79
CA ALA A 37 -13.57 -1.25 0.34
C ALA A 37 -14.03 -2.54 -0.35
N TYR A 38 -13.60 -3.71 0.16
CA TYR A 38 -14.05 -5.02 -0.34
C TYR A 38 -15.55 -5.27 -0.22
N SER A 39 -16.25 -4.54 0.65
CA SER A 39 -17.70 -4.61 0.74
C SER A 39 -18.40 -3.77 -0.34
N PHE A 40 -17.73 -2.76 -0.91
CA PHE A 40 -18.31 -1.85 -1.90
C PHE A 40 -18.01 -2.22 -3.35
N ALA A 41 -16.89 -2.90 -3.63
CA ALA A 41 -16.49 -3.28 -4.98
C ALA A 41 -15.98 -4.72 -5.05
N PRO A 42 -16.15 -5.41 -6.20
CA PRO A 42 -15.66 -6.76 -6.38
C PRO A 42 -14.13 -6.81 -6.23
N ALA A 43 -13.63 -7.90 -5.63
CA ALA A 43 -12.22 -8.08 -5.30
C ALA A 43 -11.27 -7.88 -6.50
N GLY A 44 -11.73 -8.19 -7.71
CA GLY A 44 -10.95 -8.00 -8.94
C GLY A 44 -10.58 -6.55 -9.23
N GLN A 45 -11.36 -5.57 -8.78
CA GLN A 45 -11.05 -4.13 -8.96
C GLN A 45 -10.17 -3.58 -7.83
N ILE A 46 -10.30 -4.13 -6.62
CA ILE A 46 -9.58 -3.65 -5.45
C ILE A 46 -8.14 -4.17 -5.42
N GLY A 47 -7.89 -5.37 -5.93
CA GLY A 47 -6.54 -5.94 -6.01
C GLY A 47 -5.53 -5.00 -6.67
N PRO A 48 -5.76 -4.54 -7.92
CA PRO A 48 -4.92 -3.56 -8.59
C PRO A 48 -4.77 -2.24 -7.82
N ALA A 49 -5.86 -1.75 -7.23
CA ALA A 49 -5.84 -0.51 -6.45
C ALA A 49 -4.97 -0.63 -5.18
N ASN A 50 -4.92 -1.81 -4.56
CA ASN A 50 -4.10 -2.05 -3.38
C ASN A 50 -2.58 -1.93 -3.66
N TYR A 51 -2.16 -2.23 -4.90
CA TYR A 51 -0.77 -2.07 -5.32
C TYR A 51 -0.32 -0.59 -5.44
N LEU A 52 -1.25 0.37 -5.45
CA LEU A 52 -0.90 1.80 -5.35
C LEU A 52 -0.09 2.12 -4.09
N ALA A 53 -0.22 1.31 -3.03
CA ALA A 53 0.59 1.43 -1.82
C ALA A 53 2.09 1.42 -2.13
N ILE A 54 2.54 0.71 -3.18
CA ILE A 54 3.94 0.67 -3.62
C ILE A 54 4.40 2.04 -4.13
N ILE A 55 3.55 2.73 -4.91
CA ILE A 55 3.85 4.07 -5.43
C ILE A 55 3.96 5.06 -4.26
N PHE A 56 3.00 5.02 -3.33
CA PHE A 56 3.05 5.86 -2.14
C PHE A 56 4.27 5.54 -1.25
N ALA A 57 4.63 4.27 -1.09
CA ALA A 57 5.82 3.88 -0.36
C ALA A 57 7.09 4.46 -1.01
N GLY A 58 7.20 4.46 -2.34
CA GLY A 58 8.29 5.09 -3.07
C GLY A 58 8.36 6.61 -2.86
N ILE A 59 7.21 7.30 -2.84
CA ILE A 59 7.14 8.74 -2.52
C ILE A 59 7.61 9.01 -1.09
N TRP A 60 7.15 8.22 -0.12
CA TRP A 60 7.60 8.35 1.27
C TRP A 60 9.07 8.00 1.45
N ALA A 61 9.57 6.98 0.76
CA ALA A 61 10.99 6.61 0.73
C ALA A 61 11.87 7.78 0.25
N ALA A 62 11.48 8.40 -0.87
CA ALA A 62 12.19 9.54 -1.43
C ALA A 62 12.14 10.77 -0.51
N THR A 63 10.99 11.06 0.10
CA THR A 63 10.82 12.27 0.94
C THR A 63 11.44 12.18 2.32
N LEU A 64 11.39 11.01 2.97
CA LEU A 64 11.88 10.83 4.34
C LEU A 64 13.33 10.35 4.40
N TRP A 65 13.78 9.55 3.41
CA TRP A 65 15.11 8.93 3.40
C TRP A 65 15.97 9.34 2.20
N GLY A 66 15.44 10.08 1.23
CA GLY A 66 16.18 10.45 0.02
C GLY A 66 16.45 9.27 -0.92
N GLU A 67 15.74 8.15 -0.71
CA GLU A 67 15.86 6.95 -1.54
C GLU A 67 14.93 7.08 -2.74
N TYR A 68 15.50 7.50 -3.88
CA TYR A 68 14.75 7.63 -5.11
C TYR A 68 14.55 6.28 -5.80
N PRO A 69 13.37 6.02 -6.37
CA PRO A 69 13.11 4.80 -7.13
C PRO A 69 14.05 4.73 -8.34
N ASP A 70 14.65 3.56 -8.54
CA ASP A 70 15.47 3.27 -9.70
C ASP A 70 14.61 3.08 -10.97
N ALA A 71 15.25 2.98 -12.13
CA ALA A 71 14.56 2.83 -13.40
C ALA A 71 13.61 1.61 -13.44
N LEU A 72 13.97 0.47 -12.82
CA LEU A 72 13.10 -0.70 -12.77
C LEU A 72 11.90 -0.46 -11.86
N SER A 73 12.10 0.19 -10.71
CA SER A 73 11.00 0.61 -9.83
C SER A 73 10.02 1.53 -10.55
N ILE A 74 10.51 2.47 -11.37
CA ILE A 74 9.65 3.36 -12.17
C ILE A 74 8.83 2.56 -13.19
N ILE A 75 9.46 1.62 -13.89
CA ILE A 75 8.75 0.74 -14.84
C ILE A 75 7.66 -0.07 -14.10
N GLY A 76 7.98 -0.63 -12.93
CA GLY A 76 7.02 -1.35 -12.11
C GLY A 76 5.83 -0.47 -11.71
N MET A 77 6.08 0.77 -11.29
CA MET A 77 5.03 1.74 -10.96
C MET A 77 4.14 2.06 -12.17
N LEU A 78 4.72 2.23 -13.37
CA LEU A 78 3.96 2.44 -14.60
C LEU A 78 3.07 1.24 -14.94
N VAL A 79 3.56 0.01 -14.76
CA VAL A 79 2.77 -1.21 -14.98
C VAL A 79 1.57 -1.27 -14.03
N ILE A 80 1.76 -0.92 -12.75
CA ILE A 80 0.68 -0.85 -11.76
C ILE A 80 -0.38 0.17 -12.19
N LEU A 81 0.04 1.36 -12.62
CA LEU A 81 -0.89 2.41 -13.09
C LEU A 81 -1.68 1.96 -14.33
N MET A 82 -1.01 1.31 -15.28
CA MET A 82 -1.67 0.76 -16.48
C MET A 82 -2.69 -0.32 -16.12
N ALA A 83 -2.35 -1.25 -15.22
CA ALA A 83 -3.27 -2.28 -14.75
C ALA A 83 -4.50 -1.67 -14.06
N LEU A 84 -4.30 -0.61 -13.26
CA LEU A 84 -5.40 0.09 -12.60
C LEU A 84 -6.34 0.78 -13.61
N LEU A 85 -5.78 1.46 -14.62
CA LEU A 85 -6.57 2.11 -15.67
C LEU A 85 -7.42 1.09 -16.45
N LEU A 86 -6.85 -0.06 -16.79
CA LEU A 86 -7.54 -1.14 -17.51
C LEU A 86 -8.65 -1.79 -16.67
N CYS A 87 -8.43 -1.94 -15.35
CA CYS A 87 -9.39 -2.57 -14.46
C CYS A 87 -10.53 -1.63 -14.02
N THR A 88 -10.33 -0.32 -14.15
CA THR A 88 -11.33 0.69 -13.78
C THR A 88 -12.61 0.51 -14.62
N PRO A 89 -13.82 0.57 -14.01
CA PRO A 89 -15.09 0.26 -14.67
C PRO A 89 -15.45 1.14 -15.87
N TYR A 90 -14.75 2.27 -16.06
CA TYR A 90 -14.87 3.08 -17.27
C TYR A 90 -14.35 2.34 -18.51
N PHE A 91 -13.25 1.59 -18.37
CA PHE A 91 -12.63 0.84 -19.46
C PHE A 91 -13.39 -0.47 -19.77
N SER A 92 -13.93 -1.14 -18.74
CA SER A 92 -14.75 -2.35 -18.93
C SER A 92 -16.03 -2.07 -19.72
N ARG A 93 -16.65 -0.89 -19.53
CA ARG A 93 -17.81 -0.45 -20.33
C ARG A 93 -17.45 -0.15 -21.77
N LEU A 94 -16.23 0.32 -22.05
CA LEU A 94 -15.77 0.58 -23.43
C LEU A 94 -15.60 -0.70 -24.23
N PHE A 95 -15.06 -1.76 -23.60
CA PHE A 95 -14.86 -3.06 -24.24
C PHE A 95 -16.17 -3.84 -24.43
N VAL A 96 -17.11 -3.74 -23.50
CA VAL A 96 -18.44 -4.39 -23.63
C VAL A 96 -19.30 -3.73 -24.72
N ARG A 97 -19.07 -2.45 -25.04
CA ARG A 97 -19.81 -1.71 -26.09
C ARG A 97 -19.21 -1.85 -27.49
N ALA A 98 -18.01 -2.42 -27.59
CA ALA A 98 -17.30 -2.71 -28.84
C ALA A 98 -17.54 -4.15 -29.36
N LYS A 99 -18.38 -4.93 -28.66
CA LYS A 99 -19.02 -6.16 -29.15
C LYS A 99 -20.51 -5.90 -29.34
#